data_AF-A0A349B4T9-F1
#
_entry.id   AF-A0A349B4T9-F1
#
_cell.length_a   1.000
_cell.length_b   1.000
_cell.length_c   1.000
_cell.angle_alpha   90.00
_cell.angle_beta   90.00
_cell.angle_gamma   90.00
#
_symmetry.space_group_name_H-M   'P 1'
#
loop_
_entity.id
_entity.type
_entity.pdbx_description
1 polymer ?
#
loop_
_entity_poly.entity_id
_entity_poly.type
_entity_poly.pdbx_seq_one_letter_code
_entity_poly.pdbx_strand_id
1 'polypeptide(L)'
;MTRVASPDTADTARTWPFWAPSQAEAVEAALDLAGVGPGVHLLDLGCGDGQVLLAAARRGATVSGVEADADLVADTKEHLADAGVDADVRQGDLFDPAVD
;
A
#
# COMPACT_ATOMS: atom_id res chain seq x y z
N MET A 1 28.00 16.37 5.53
CA MET A 1 26.88 15.47 5.19
C MET A 1 26.73 15.49 3.69
N THR A 2 27.21 14.45 3.01
CA THR A 2 27.11 14.36 1.54
C THR A 2 25.76 13.75 1.21
N ARG A 3 24.90 14.48 0.51
CA ARG A 3 23.62 13.97 0.00
C ARG A 3 23.93 12.88 -1.02
N VAL A 4 23.52 11.65 -0.75
CA VAL A 4 23.44 10.60 -1.78
C VAL A 4 22.37 11.08 -2.75
N ALA A 5 22.71 11.17 -4.04
CA ALA A 5 21.74 11.49 -5.06
C ALA A 5 20.66 10.39 -5.06
N SER A 6 19.39 10.77 -4.93
CA SER A 6 18.29 9.86 -5.20
C SER A 6 18.40 9.41 -6.65
N PRO A 7 18.19 8.12 -6.96
CA PRO A 7 18.16 7.66 -8.34
C PRO A 7 17.09 8.42 -9.13
N ASP A 8 17.34 8.57 -10.43
CA ASP A 8 16.46 9.28 -11.36
C ASP A 8 15.09 8.57 -11.39
N THR A 9 14.04 9.25 -10.93
CA THR A 9 12.68 8.69 -10.73
C THR A 9 12.00 8.24 -12.04
N ALA A 10 12.59 8.58 -13.18
CA ALA A 10 12.11 8.17 -14.50
C ALA A 10 12.38 6.68 -14.84
N ASP A 11 13.26 5.99 -14.09
CA ASP A 11 13.67 4.59 -14.36
C ASP A 11 13.29 3.61 -13.23
N THR A 12 12.63 4.06 -12.16
CA THR A 12 12.16 3.17 -11.07
C THR A 12 10.75 2.63 -11.32
N ALA A 13 9.98 3.26 -12.20
CA ALA A 13 8.64 2.82 -12.58
C ALA A 13 8.58 1.44 -13.30
N ARG A 14 9.72 0.78 -13.52
CA ARG A 14 9.81 -0.53 -14.22
C ARG A 14 10.83 -1.53 -13.67
N THR A 15 11.27 -1.46 -12.41
CA THR A 15 12.27 -2.42 -11.90
C THR A 15 12.08 -2.90 -10.47
N TRP A 16 10.88 -3.38 -10.11
CA TRP A 16 10.73 -4.54 -9.24
C TRP A 16 10.02 -5.63 -10.05
N PRO A 17 10.69 -6.73 -10.44
CA PRO A 17 10.31 -7.39 -11.68
C PRO A 17 9.04 -8.25 -11.58
N PHE A 18 8.43 -8.42 -10.41
CA PHE A 18 7.19 -9.20 -10.28
C PHE A 18 6.35 -8.68 -9.11
N TRP A 19 5.32 -7.88 -9.41
CA TRP A 19 4.18 -7.77 -8.51
C TRP A 19 3.52 -9.15 -8.42
N ALA A 20 3.30 -9.64 -7.20
CA ALA A 20 2.60 -10.89 -6.94
C ALA A 20 1.64 -10.66 -5.78
N PRO A 21 0.41 -11.19 -5.85
CA PRO A 21 -0.56 -11.03 -4.79
C PRO A 21 -0.05 -11.67 -3.50
N SER A 22 -0.27 -10.99 -2.39
CA SER A 22 -0.01 -11.56 -1.07
C SER A 22 -0.90 -12.77 -0.82
N GLN A 23 -0.35 -13.81 -0.17
CA GLN A 23 -1.17 -14.96 0.23
C GLN A 23 -2.09 -14.57 1.39
N ALA A 24 -3.39 -14.81 1.25
CA ALA A 24 -4.39 -14.37 2.21
C ALA A 24 -4.09 -14.83 3.64
N GLU A 25 -3.62 -16.06 3.81
CA GLU A 25 -3.26 -16.62 5.12
C GLU A 25 -2.10 -15.88 5.77
N ALA A 26 -1.11 -15.45 4.97
CA ALA A 26 0.03 -14.67 5.46
C ALA A 26 -0.40 -13.26 5.86
N VAL A 27 -1.31 -12.64 5.10
CA VAL A 27 -1.89 -11.33 5.44
C VAL A 27 -2.62 -11.41 6.79
N GLU A 28 -3.54 -12.35 6.95
CA GLU A 28 -4.29 -12.48 8.21
C GLU A 28 -3.36 -12.74 9.41
N ALA A 29 -2.36 -13.62 9.26
CA ALA A 29 -1.39 -13.88 10.32
C ALA A 29 -0.54 -12.64 10.68
N ALA A 30 -0.14 -11.84 9.69
CA ALA A 30 0.60 -10.61 9.92
C ALA A 30 -0.26 -9.56 10.64
N LEU A 31 -1.53 -9.40 10.24
CA LEU A 31 -2.47 -8.49 10.88
C LEU A 31 -2.79 -8.92 12.32
N ASP A 32 -2.87 -10.23 12.60
CA ASP A 32 -3.01 -10.76 13.96
C ASP A 32 -1.80 -10.42 14.82
N LEU A 33 -0.59 -10.68 14.30
CA LEU A 33 0.65 -10.42 15.01
C LEU A 33 0.81 -8.92 15.33
N ALA A 34 0.39 -8.05 14.42
CA ALA A 34 0.41 -6.61 14.59
C ALA A 34 -0.73 -6.06 15.45
N GLY A 35 -1.71 -6.90 15.85
CA GLY A 35 -2.85 -6.48 16.65
C GLY A 35 -3.78 -5.50 15.92
N VAL A 36 -3.92 -5.65 14.60
CA VAL A 36 -4.73 -4.74 13.77
C VAL A 36 -6.21 -4.90 14.07
N GLY A 37 -6.87 -3.78 14.36
CA GLY A 37 -8.28 -3.73 14.69
C GLY A 37 -8.78 -2.30 14.95
N PRO A 38 -9.89 -2.13 15.69
CA PRO A 38 -10.44 -0.81 15.97
C PRO A 38 -9.45 0.11 16.68
N GLY A 39 -9.31 1.35 16.18
CA GLY A 39 -8.38 2.34 16.71
C GLY A 39 -6.94 2.25 16.18
N VAL A 40 -6.64 1.26 15.34
CA VAL A 40 -5.36 1.18 14.63
C VAL A 40 -5.44 1.98 13.33
N HIS A 41 -4.40 2.77 13.07
CA HIS A 41 -4.14 3.40 11.77
C HIS A 41 -3.04 2.59 11.06
N LEU A 42 -3.37 1.96 9.94
CA LEU A 42 -2.43 1.18 9.15
C LEU A 42 -2.05 1.94 7.87
N LEU A 43 -0.74 2.08 7.64
CA LEU A 43 -0.16 2.56 6.39
C LEU A 43 0.50 1.38 5.69
N ASP A 44 0.05 1.06 4.48
CA ASP A 44 0.64 0.03 3.63
C ASP A 44 1.53 0.66 2.55
N LEU A 45 2.78 0.24 2.49
CA LEU A 45 3.81 0.82 1.64
C LEU A 45 4.17 -0.18 0.53
N GLY A 46 3.73 0.11 -0.69
CA GLY A 46 3.64 -0.86 -1.78
C GLY A 46 2.34 -1.67 -1.71
N CYS A 47 1.19 -0.97 -1.59
CA CYS A 47 -0.08 -1.60 -1.28
C CYS A 47 -0.67 -2.46 -2.42
N GLY A 48 -0.09 -2.43 -3.62
CA GLY A 48 -0.45 -3.32 -4.71
C GLY A 48 -1.92 -3.18 -5.14
N ASP A 49 -2.67 -4.28 -5.13
CA ASP A 49 -4.11 -4.34 -5.43
C ASP A 49 -5.02 -4.12 -4.21
N GLY A 50 -4.44 -3.78 -3.05
CA GLY A 50 -5.17 -3.33 -1.87
C GLY A 50 -5.66 -4.44 -0.94
N GLN A 51 -5.25 -5.70 -1.12
CA GLN A 51 -5.77 -6.82 -0.31
C GLN A 51 -5.47 -6.68 1.19
N VAL A 52 -4.29 -6.15 1.54
CA VAL A 52 -3.91 -5.90 2.94
C VAL A 52 -4.77 -4.78 3.52
N LEU A 53 -5.01 -3.71 2.76
CA LEU A 53 -5.88 -2.60 3.17
C LEU A 53 -7.32 -3.10 3.41
N LEU A 54 -7.85 -3.92 2.51
CA LEU A 54 -9.18 -4.52 2.66
C LEU A 54 -9.27 -5.42 3.89
N ALA A 55 -8.29 -6.31 4.09
CA ALA A 55 -8.25 -7.19 5.25
C ALA A 55 -8.16 -6.41 6.57
N ALA A 56 -7.31 -5.38 6.62
CA ALA A 56 -7.19 -4.49 7.78
C ALA A 56 -8.47 -3.67 8.04
N ALA A 57 -9.09 -3.12 6.99
CA ALA A 57 -10.33 -2.36 7.10
C ALA A 57 -11.50 -3.23 7.60
N ARG A 58 -11.59 -4.50 7.14
CA ARG A 58 -12.57 -5.48 7.64
C ARG A 58 -12.43 -5.77 9.14
N ARG A 59 -11.22 -5.60 9.69
CA ARG A 59 -10.94 -5.71 11.13
C ARG A 59 -11.26 -4.42 11.90
N GLY A 60 -11.68 -3.35 11.21
CA GLY A 60 -12.05 -2.06 11.81
C GLY A 60 -10.90 -1.06 11.94
N ALA A 61 -9.76 -1.32 11.30
CA ALA A 61 -8.67 -0.35 11.23
C ALA A 61 -8.99 0.78 10.24
N THR A 62 -8.42 1.96 10.49
CA THR A 62 -8.34 3.04 9.50
C THR A 62 -7.12 2.79 8.62
N VAL A 63 -7.29 2.78 7.31
CA VAL A 63 -6.25 2.34 6.37
C VAL A 63 -5.84 3.46 5.41
N SER A 64 -4.57 3.44 5.01
CA SER A 64 -3.97 4.32 4.01
C SER A 64 -2.89 3.58 3.25
N GLY A 65 -2.63 3.95 2.00
CA GLY A 65 -1.72 3.21 1.11
C GLY A 65 -0.87 4.12 0.22
N VAL A 66 0.33 3.65 -0.10
CA VAL A 66 1.20 4.21 -1.13
C VAL A 66 1.57 3.11 -2.12
N GLU A 67 1.44 3.39 -3.41
CA GLU A 67 1.83 2.46 -4.48
C GLU A 67 2.50 3.24 -5.63
N ALA A 68 3.53 2.67 -6.24
CA ALA A 68 4.30 3.34 -7.29
C ALA A 68 3.60 3.23 -8.66
N ASP A 69 2.95 2.09 -8.92
CA ASP A 69 2.23 1.84 -10.17
C ASP A 69 0.84 2.52 -10.16
N ALA A 70 0.62 3.42 -11.11
CA ALA A 70 -0.62 4.18 -11.22
C ALA A 70 -1.84 3.30 -11.53
N ASP A 71 -1.67 2.20 -12.26
CA ASP A 71 -2.77 1.30 -12.60
C ASP A 71 -3.22 0.53 -11.33
N LEU A 72 -2.25 0.05 -10.53
CA LEU A 72 -2.55 -0.59 -9.25
C LEU A 72 -3.16 0.37 -8.21
N VAL A 73 -2.78 1.65 -8.22
CA VAL A 73 -3.45 2.69 -7.42
C VAL A 73 -4.92 2.81 -7.81
N ALA A 74 -5.23 2.80 -9.11
CA ALA A 74 -6.61 2.88 -9.59
C ALA A 74 -7.41 1.63 -9.17
N ASP A 75 -6.86 0.44 -9.41
CA ASP A 75 -7.48 -0.84 -9.04
C ASP A 75 -7.74 -0.92 -7.53
N THR A 76 -6.75 -0.53 -6.70
CA THR A 76 -6.91 -0.49 -5.24
C THR A 76 -8.04 0.43 -4.82
N LYS A 77 -8.14 1.63 -5.41
CA LYS A 77 -9.21 2.59 -5.09
C LYS A 77 -10.58 2.05 -5.47
N GLU A 78 -10.70 1.39 -6.62
CA GLU A 78 -11.94 0.73 -7.05
C GLU A 78 -12.34 -0.39 -6.08
N HIS A 79 -11.40 -1.29 -5.75
CA HIS A 79 -11.65 -2.38 -4.80
C HIS A 79 -12.10 -1.89 -3.41
N LEU A 80 -11.49 -0.82 -2.91
CA LEU A 80 -11.85 -0.21 -1.63
C LEU A 80 -13.24 0.44 -1.71
N ALA A 81 -13.53 1.15 -2.79
CA ALA A 81 -14.84 1.77 -3.00
C ALA A 81 -15.95 0.72 -3.09
N ASP A 82 -15.74 -0.37 -3.84
CA ASP A 82 -16.67 -1.49 -3.95
C ASP A 82 -16.93 -2.19 -2.60
N ALA A 83 -15.91 -2.21 -1.73
CA ALA A 83 -16.03 -2.73 -0.37
C ALA A 83 -16.62 -1.70 0.64
N GLY A 84 -16.91 -0.47 0.21
CA GLY A 84 -17.39 0.60 1.07
C GLY A 84 -16.34 1.10 2.08
N VAL A 85 -15.06 0.96 1.76
CA VAL A 85 -13.93 1.40 2.59
C VAL A 85 -13.44 2.76 2.11
N ASP A 86 -13.49 3.76 2.99
CA ASP A 86 -12.87 5.07 2.77
C ASP A 86 -11.40 5.03 3.20
N ALA A 87 -10.48 5.37 2.29
CA ALA A 87 -9.04 5.27 2.50
C ALA A 87 -8.27 6.29 1.65
N ASP A 88 -7.17 6.81 2.21
CA ASP A 88 -6.23 7.66 1.50
C ASP A 88 -5.18 6.79 0.79
N VAL A 89 -5.33 6.63 -0.53
CA VAL A 89 -4.38 5.89 -1.37
C VAL A 89 -3.72 6.85 -2.36
N ARG A 90 -2.39 6.90 -2.32
CA ARG A 90 -1.60 7.83 -3.13
C ARG A 90 -0.62 7.09 -4.02
N GLN A 91 -0.36 7.68 -5.18
CA GLN A 91 0.77 7.24 -5.99
C GLN A 91 2.06 7.78 -5.36
N GLY A 92 3.07 6.94 -5.19
CA GLY A 92 4.36 7.34 -4.65
C GLY A 92 5.37 6.20 -4.60
N ASP A 93 6.65 6.54 -4.58
CA ASP A 93 7.74 5.58 -4.41
C ASP A 93 8.08 5.46 -2.93
N LEU A 94 8.02 4.24 -2.37
CA LEU A 94 8.42 3.97 -0.99
C LEU A 94 9.87 4.43 -0.70
N PHE A 95 10.74 4.44 -1.70
CA PHE A 95 12.14 4.85 -1.57
C PHE A 95 12.35 6.35 -1.79
N ASP A 96 11.32 7.10 -2.17
CA ASP A 96 11.35 8.55 -2.31
C ASP A 96 10.28 9.22 -1.41
N PRO A 97 10.68 9.95 -0.35
CA PRO A 97 9.74 10.59 0.56
C PRO A 97 9.02 11.81 -0.05
N ALA A 98 9.31 12.20 -1.30
CA ALA A 98 8.54 13.21 -2.00
C ALA A 98 7.16 12.65 -2.40
N VAL A 99 6.10 13.28 -1.89
CA VAL A 99 4.71 13.02 -2.28
C VAL A 99 4.17 14.30 -2.90
N ASP A 100 3.64 14.21 -4.13
CA ASP A 100 2.94 15.31 -4.80
C ASP A 100 1.55 15.55 -4.21
#